data_AF-A0A2U8VQN2-F1
#
_entry.id   AF-A0A2U8VQN2-F1
#
_cell.length_a   1.000
_cell.length_b   1.000
_cell.length_c   1.000
_cell.angle_alpha   90.00
_cell.angle_beta   90.00
_cell.angle_gamma   90.00
#
_symmetry.space_group_name_H-M   'P 1'
#
loop_
_entity.id
_entity.type
_entity.pdbx_description
1 polymer ?
#
loop_
_entity_poly.entity_id
_entity_poly.type
_entity_poly.pdbx_seq_one_letter_code
_entity_poly.pdbx_strand_id
1 'polypeptide(L)'
;MTGKKVVRLCLTSETKGNNHGITVLSDNNPLARCPVSNVRQDGSELTFDIACEGKNSAHASARYLLAPTSFRGRIAMQMGGKNMTMTEVQSGRRTGTCDVNKMPVL
;
A
#
# COMPACT_ATOMS: atom_id res chain seq x y z
N MET A 1 18.98 -9.55 6.13
CA MET A 1 17.86 -10.08 6.93
C MET A 1 16.57 -9.53 6.36
N THR A 2 15.77 -10.37 5.69
CA THR A 2 14.47 -9.95 5.17
C THR A 2 13.47 -9.98 6.33
N GLY A 3 13.32 -8.85 7.02
CA GLY A 3 12.42 -8.74 8.17
C GLY A 3 10.96 -8.92 7.72
N LYS A 4 10.26 -9.91 8.27
CA LYS A 4 8.83 -10.10 8.03
C LYS A 4 8.04 -9.32 9.08
N LYS A 5 7.41 -8.22 8.65
CA LYS A 5 6.49 -7.45 9.50
C LYS A 5 5.06 -7.96 9.34
N VAL A 6 4.33 -8.01 10.45
CA VAL A 6 2.90 -8.35 10.47
C VAL A 6 2.14 -7.19 11.09
N VAL A 7 1.11 -6.71 10.39
CA VAL A 7 0.24 -5.63 10.84
C VAL A 7 -1.22 -6.05 10.68
N ARG A 8 -2.11 -5.43 11.46
CA ARG A 8 -3.56 -5.55 11.27
C ARG A 8 -4.05 -4.22 10.71
N LEU A 9 -4.70 -4.29 9.54
CA LEU A 9 -5.23 -3.13 8.84
C LEU A 9 -6.71 -3.35 8.58
N CYS A 10 -7.47 -2.25 8.60
CA CYS A 10 -8.81 -2.25 8.03
C CYS A 10 -8.76 -1.76 6.61
N LEU A 11 -9.15 -2.65 5.70
CA LEU A 11 -9.28 -2.33 4.30
C LEU A 11 -10.73 -1.94 4.03
N THR A 12 -10.95 -0.74 3.53
CA THR A 12 -12.29 -0.23 3.20
C THR A 12 -12.60 -0.55 1.74
N SER A 13 -13.79 -1.06 1.47
CA SER A 13 -14.29 -1.19 0.11
C SER A 13 -14.94 0.12 -0.32
N GLU A 14 -14.16 1.18 -0.49
CA GLU A 14 -14.73 2.41 -1.04
C GLU A 14 -14.90 2.27 -2.55
N THR A 15 -16.16 2.23 -2.98
CA THR A 15 -16.63 2.09 -4.36
C THR A 15 -16.22 3.24 -5.28
N LYS A 16 -15.47 4.24 -4.78
CA LYS A 16 -14.98 5.40 -5.53
C LYS A 16 -13.48 5.61 -5.32
N GLY A 17 -12.67 4.86 -6.07
CA GLY A 17 -11.30 5.25 -6.40
C GLY A 17 -10.30 5.36 -5.24
N ASN A 18 -10.58 4.76 -4.09
CA ASN A 18 -9.62 4.67 -2.98
C ASN A 18 -8.77 3.40 -3.15
N ASN A 19 -7.54 3.39 -2.63
CA ASN A 19 -6.64 2.24 -2.66
C ASN A 19 -6.96 1.21 -1.55
N HIS A 20 -8.21 1.15 -1.11
CA HIS A 20 -8.70 0.36 0.02
C HIS A 20 -7.98 0.60 1.35
N GLY A 21 -7.27 1.73 1.52
CA GLY A 21 -6.42 1.97 2.70
C GLY A 21 -5.14 1.13 2.72
N ILE A 22 -4.76 0.51 1.61
CA ILE A 22 -3.48 -0.20 1.47
C ILE A 22 -2.35 0.82 1.42
N THR A 23 -1.34 0.67 2.27
CA THR A 23 -0.17 1.56 2.31
C THR A 23 1.13 0.77 2.37
N VAL A 24 2.25 1.46 2.18
CA VAL A 24 3.61 0.94 2.40
C VAL A 24 3.78 0.61 3.88
N LEU A 25 4.27 -0.58 4.20
CA LEU A 25 4.42 -1.05 5.58
C LEU A 25 5.86 -1.12 6.06
N SER A 26 6.83 -1.05 5.13
CA SER A 26 8.26 -0.97 5.45
C SER A 26 8.53 0.19 6.41
N ASP A 27 9.26 -0.09 7.48
CA ASP A 27 9.62 0.92 8.47
C ASP A 27 10.49 2.01 7.85
N ASN A 28 10.32 3.25 8.34
CA ASN A 28 11.07 4.43 7.90
C ASN A 28 10.96 4.73 6.40
N ASN A 29 9.92 4.24 5.72
CA ASN A 29 9.72 4.55 4.33
C ASN A 29 8.90 5.85 4.17
N PRO A 30 9.46 6.93 3.61
CA PRO A 30 8.74 8.19 3.41
C PRO A 30 7.46 8.05 2.59
N LEU A 31 7.40 7.05 1.69
CA LEU A 31 6.24 6.79 0.84
C LEU A 31 4.98 6.41 1.62
N ALA A 32 5.09 5.94 2.86
CA ALA A 32 3.92 5.55 3.67
C ALA A 32 2.96 6.71 3.99
N ARG A 33 3.43 7.96 3.85
CA ARG A 33 2.64 9.18 4.12
C ARG A 33 2.37 10.02 2.87
N CYS A 34 2.78 9.54 1.70
CA CYS A 34 2.69 10.32 0.48
C CYS A 34 1.33 10.14 -0.21
N PRO A 35 0.85 11.17 -0.93
CA PRO A 35 -0.40 11.09 -1.67
C PRO A 35 -0.46 9.92 -2.64
N VAL A 36 -1.66 9.36 -2.79
CA VAL A 36 -1.97 8.30 -3.73
C VAL A 36 -2.73 8.88 -4.91
N SER A 37 -2.40 8.44 -6.12
CA SER A 37 -3.04 8.87 -7.35
C SER A 37 -3.16 7.72 -8.35
N ASN A 38 -3.81 7.99 -9.50
CA ASN A 38 -3.99 7.01 -10.57
C ASN A 38 -4.58 5.66 -10.13
N VAL A 39 -5.47 5.68 -9.14
CA VAL A 39 -6.10 4.47 -8.62
C VAL A 39 -6.99 3.87 -9.70
N ARG A 40 -6.70 2.62 -10.06
CA ARG A 40 -7.47 1.85 -11.05
C ARG A 40 -7.74 0.48 -10.48
N GLN A 41 -8.99 0.06 -10.60
CA GLN A 41 -9.41 -1.28 -10.25
C GLN A 41 -10.09 -1.94 -11.46
N ASP A 42 -9.52 -3.04 -11.92
CA ASP A 42 -10.06 -3.88 -13.00
C ASP A 42 -10.27 -5.31 -12.47
N GLY A 43 -11.54 -5.64 -12.19
CA GLY A 43 -11.92 -6.89 -11.52
C GLY A 43 -11.19 -7.07 -10.19
N SER A 44 -10.30 -8.06 -10.15
CA SER A 44 -9.49 -8.39 -8.97
C SER A 44 -8.18 -7.61 -8.86
N GLU A 45 -7.79 -6.89 -9.91
CA GLU A 45 -6.54 -6.16 -9.93
C GLU A 45 -6.73 -4.72 -9.49
N LEU A 46 -5.92 -4.29 -8.52
CA LEU A 46 -5.84 -2.90 -8.06
C LEU A 46 -4.44 -2.35 -8.34
N THR A 47 -4.39 -1.18 -8.97
CA THR A 47 -3.15 -0.44 -9.21
C THR A 47 -3.30 1.00 -8.77
N PHE A 48 -2.19 1.59 -8.32
CA PHE A 48 -2.13 3.00 -7.95
C PHE A 48 -0.67 3.46 -7.87
N ASP A 49 -0.48 4.77 -7.96
CA ASP A 49 0.81 5.42 -7.77
C ASP A 49 0.86 6.11 -6.41
N ILE A 50 2.06 6.18 -5.84
CA ILE A 50 2.36 6.90 -4.60
C ILE A 50 3.50 7.86 -4.93
N ALA A 51 3.33 9.15 -4.67
CA ALA A 51 4.38 10.13 -4.96
C ALA A 51 4.41 11.23 -3.90
N CYS A 52 5.59 11.49 -3.35
CA CYS A 52 5.80 12.61 -2.44
C CYS A 52 6.00 13.91 -3.24
N GLU A 53 5.68 15.06 -2.65
CA GLU A 53 5.92 16.35 -3.30
C GLU A 53 7.42 16.67 -3.42
N GLY A 54 7.79 17.46 -4.44
CA GLY A 54 9.15 17.97 -4.65
C GLY A 54 9.90 17.35 -5.82
N LYS A 55 10.96 18.03 -6.28
CA LYS A 55 11.84 17.55 -7.35
C LYS A 55 12.72 16.41 -6.84
N ASN A 56 12.81 15.31 -7.60
CA ASN A 56 13.53 14.09 -7.21
C ASN A 56 12.99 13.45 -5.92
N SER A 57 11.69 13.62 -5.64
CA SER A 57 11.02 13.00 -4.52
C SER A 57 10.86 11.48 -4.73
N ALA A 58 10.63 10.77 -3.63
CA ALA A 58 10.34 9.35 -3.70
C ALA A 58 8.99 9.12 -4.38
N HIS A 59 8.94 8.10 -5.23
CA HIS A 59 7.70 7.67 -5.87
C HIS A 59 7.66 6.14 -5.98
N ALA A 60 6.46 5.61 -6.19
CA ALA A 60 6.23 4.18 -6.29
C ALA A 60 5.00 3.86 -7.12
N SER A 61 5.00 2.66 -7.69
CA SER A 61 3.81 2.06 -8.31
C SER A 61 3.47 0.76 -7.62
N ALA A 62 2.19 0.63 -7.26
CA ALA A 62 1.63 -0.48 -6.54
C ALA A 62 0.72 -1.33 -7.44
N ARG A 63 0.82 -2.65 -7.30
CA ARG A 63 -0.07 -3.62 -7.96
C ARG A 63 -0.49 -4.69 -6.97
N TYR A 64 -1.79 -4.92 -6.87
CA TYR A 64 -2.41 -5.89 -5.97
C TYR A 64 -3.39 -6.78 -6.72
N LEU A 65 -3.38 -8.06 -6.35
CA LEU A 65 -4.42 -9.02 -6.68
C LEU A 65 -5.28 -9.25 -5.43
N LEU A 66 -6.55 -8.88 -5.54
CA LEU A 66 -7.54 -8.93 -4.48
C LEU A 66 -8.41 -10.18 -4.63
N ALA A 67 -8.63 -10.88 -3.53
CA ALA A 67 -9.58 -11.98 -3.41
C ALA A 67 -10.53 -11.68 -2.24
N PRO A 68 -11.69 -12.36 -2.13
CA PRO A 68 -12.70 -12.05 -1.11
C PRO A 68 -12.17 -12.04 0.34
N THR A 69 -11.17 -12.88 0.60
CA THR A 69 -10.58 -13.08 1.94
C THR A 69 -9.05 -12.96 1.97
N SER A 70 -8.40 -12.53 0.89
CA SER A 70 -6.94 -12.39 0.86
C SER A 70 -6.48 -11.40 -0.20
N PHE A 71 -5.23 -10.98 -0.12
CA PHE A 71 -4.59 -10.21 -1.18
C PHE A 71 -3.12 -10.57 -1.28
N ARG A 72 -2.55 -10.29 -2.45
CA ARG A 72 -1.10 -10.26 -2.69
C ARG A 72 -0.77 -9.00 -3.44
N GLY A 73 0.32 -8.34 -3.08
CA GLY A 73 0.73 -7.12 -3.76
C GLY A 73 2.21 -6.92 -3.79
N ARG A 74 2.61 -6.03 -4.70
CA ARG A 74 3.98 -5.59 -4.88
C ARG A 74 3.97 -4.07 -5.06
N ILE A 75 4.85 -3.41 -4.33
CA ILE A 75 5.09 -1.97 -4.44
C ILE A 75 6.53 -1.80 -4.92
N ALA A 76 6.69 -1.30 -6.15
CA ALA A 76 7.99 -0.97 -6.72
C ALA A 76 8.27 0.52 -6.46
N MET A 77 9.37 0.82 -5.79
CA MET A 77 9.67 2.14 -5.24
C MET A 77 10.99 2.66 -5.79
N GLN A 78 11.04 3.97 -6.04
CA GLN A 78 12.22 4.73 -6.41
C GLN A 78 12.43 5.81 -5.35
N MET A 79 13.52 5.67 -4.61
CA MET A 79 13.86 6.48 -3.43
C MET A 79 14.64 7.73 -3.84
N GLY A 80 13.98 8.60 -4.63
CA GLY A 80 14.44 9.94 -4.96
C GLY A 80 15.88 10.05 -5.50
N GLY A 81 16.53 11.18 -5.23
CA GLY A 81 17.80 11.66 -5.83
C GLY A 81 19.05 10.77 -5.75
N LYS A 82 18.94 9.49 -5.38
CA LYS A 82 20.03 8.51 -5.39
C LYS A 82 19.81 7.31 -6.32
N ASN A 83 18.80 7.33 -7.21
CA ASN A 83 18.45 6.20 -8.11
C ASN A 83 18.32 4.84 -7.38
N MET A 84 17.98 4.88 -6.10
CA MET A 84 17.83 3.67 -5.30
C MET A 84 16.43 3.10 -5.55
N THR A 85 16.36 1.81 -5.85
CA THR A 85 15.09 1.10 -6.00
C THR A 85 14.87 0.17 -4.82
N MET A 86 13.61 0.04 -4.41
CA MET A 86 13.19 -0.90 -3.38
C MET A 86 11.91 -1.59 -3.84
N THR A 87 11.73 -2.86 -3.47
CA THR A 87 10.48 -3.57 -3.70
C THR A 87 9.95 -4.09 -2.38
N GLU A 88 8.71 -3.76 -2.08
CA GLU A 88 7.97 -4.37 -0.98
C GLU A 88 6.97 -5.37 -1.56
N VAL A 89 6.92 -6.56 -0.95
CA VAL A 89 5.93 -7.59 -1.26
C VAL A 89 5.03 -7.73 -0.05
N GLN A 90 3.72 -7.61 -0.27
CA GLN A 90 2.71 -7.77 0.77
C GLN A 90 1.82 -8.97 0.47
N SER A 91 1.39 -9.63 1.53
CA SER A 91 0.34 -10.64 1.47
C SER A 91 -0.54 -10.53 2.71
N GLY A 92 -1.85 -10.62 2.55
CA GLY A 92 -2.79 -10.54 3.65
C GLY A 92 -3.90 -11.56 3.56
N ARG A 93 -4.51 -11.84 4.70
CA ARG A 93 -5.71 -12.67 4.84
C ARG A 93 -6.69 -11.96 5.77
N ARG A 94 -7.99 -12.04 5.46
CA ARG A 94 -9.07 -11.56 6.31
C ARG A 94 -9.09 -12.32 7.62
N THR A 95 -9.03 -11.59 8.73
CA THR A 95 -9.07 -12.13 10.09
C THR A 95 -10.37 -11.81 10.82
N GLY A 96 -11.21 -10.94 10.27
CA GLY A 96 -12.51 -10.58 10.84
C GLY A 96 -13.15 -9.41 10.10
N THR A 97 -14.20 -8.87 10.71
CA THR A 97 -14.78 -7.57 10.33
C THR A 97 -13.96 -6.44 10.93
N CYS A 98 -14.01 -5.27 10.29
CA CYS A 98 -13.40 -4.08 10.84
C CYS A 98 -14.27 -3.50 11.95
N ASP A 99 -13.68 -3.41 13.14
CA ASP A 99 -14.28 -2.71 14.26
C ASP A 99 -13.69 -1.30 14.31
N VAL A 100 -14.47 -0.33 13.85
CA VAL A 100 -14.09 1.09 13.82
C VAL A 100 -13.76 1.65 15.21
N ASN A 101 -14.13 0.94 16.29
CA ASN A 101 -13.85 1.34 17.67
C ASN A 101 -12.58 0.69 18.27
N LYS A 102 -11.89 -0.20 17.54
CA LYS A 102 -10.69 -0.91 18.04
C LYS A 102 -9.42 -0.69 17.21
N MET A 103 -9.42 0.30 16.32
CA MET A 103 -8.23 0.58 15.53
C MET A 103 -7.24 1.40 16.37
N PRO A 104 -5.98 0.95 16.55
CA PRO A 104 -4.94 1.83 17.05
C PRO A 104 -4.71 2.90 15.99
N VAL A 105 -4.80 4.16 16.41
CA VAL A 105 -4.36 5.31 15.62
C VAL A 105 -2.86 5.11 15.36
N LEU A 106 -2.47 5.06 14.08
CA LEU A 106 -1.07 5.04 13.66
C LEU A 106 -0.38 6.36 13.96
#